data_AF-A0A937XNK9-F1
#
_entry.id   AF-A0A937XNK9-F1
#
_cell.length_a   1.000
_cell.length_b   1.000
_cell.length_c   1.000
_cell.angle_alpha   90.00
_cell.angle_beta   90.00
_cell.angle_gamma   90.00
#
_symmetry.space_group_name_H-M   'P 1'
#
loop_
_entity.id
_entity.type
_entity.pdbx_description
1 polymer ?
#
loop_
_entity_poly.entity_id
_entity_poly.type
_entity_poly.pdbx_seq_one_letter_code
_entity_poly.pdbx_strand_id
1 'polypeptide(L)'
;MKKGFIKEAWVAFGPDAKRQAEKLIRSQKLRSKGSFGVLQQSQIQGHHSVLFMRIGDLTISEWTHDGKVRFYRSNNKSKPTLYRLRYDPEVIRRDGNTDHFKVHLGYWEQDVASYIRDVTGLRAL
;
A
#
# COMPACT_ATOMS: atom_id res chain seq x y z
N MET A 1 0.04 23.72 -6.69
CA MET A 1 0.18 22.35 -6.13
C MET A 1 0.78 21.43 -7.19
N LYS A 2 2.00 20.91 -7.00
CA LYS A 2 2.65 20.03 -7.98
C LYS A 2 2.07 18.62 -7.88
N LYS A 3 1.24 18.24 -8.86
CA LYS A 3 0.94 16.85 -9.21
C LYS A 3 2.25 16.16 -9.63
N GLY A 4 2.59 14.99 -9.06
CA GLY A 4 3.69 14.17 -9.60
C GLY A 4 4.61 13.43 -8.63
N PHE A 5 4.36 13.44 -7.31
CA PHE A 5 5.26 12.75 -6.37
C PHE A 5 5.00 11.25 -6.24
N ILE A 6 3.73 10.85 -6.33
CA ILE A 6 3.34 9.43 -6.44
C ILE A 6 3.62 9.01 -7.88
N LYS A 7 4.68 8.20 -8.05
CA LYS A 7 5.09 7.66 -9.35
C LYS A 7 4.25 6.46 -9.74
N GLU A 8 3.84 5.64 -8.76
CA GLU A 8 3.06 4.42 -8.95
C GLU A 8 2.12 4.22 -7.77
N ALA A 9 0.95 3.64 -8.03
CA ALA A 9 0.01 3.20 -7.01
C ALA A 9 -0.68 1.91 -7.44
N TRP A 10 -0.79 0.95 -6.53
CA TRP A 10 -1.42 -0.34 -6.78
C TRP A 10 -2.14 -0.81 -5.53
N VAL A 11 -3.31 -1.42 -5.68
CA VAL A 11 -4.08 -1.97 -4.55
C VAL A 11 -4.17 -3.49 -4.68
N ALA A 12 -4.04 -4.19 -3.56
CA ALA A 12 -4.39 -5.60 -3.46
C ALA A 12 -5.54 -5.80 -2.47
N PHE A 13 -6.59 -6.48 -2.92
CA PHE A 13 -7.79 -6.72 -2.13
C PHE A 13 -7.84 -8.13 -1.56
N GLY A 14 -8.34 -8.26 -0.34
CA GLY A 14 -8.86 -9.52 0.19
C GLY A 14 -10.13 -9.97 -0.55
N PRO A 15 -10.58 -11.22 -0.34
CA PRO A 15 -11.68 -11.82 -1.10
C PRO A 15 -12.97 -10.99 -1.12
N ASP A 16 -13.34 -10.34 -0.02
CA ASP A 16 -14.62 -9.61 0.11
C ASP A 16 -14.49 -8.22 -0.50
N ALA A 17 -13.39 -7.53 -0.23
CA ALA A 17 -13.06 -6.25 -0.85
C ALA A 17 -12.97 -6.37 -2.38
N LYS A 18 -12.39 -7.48 -2.88
CA LYS A 18 -12.38 -7.82 -4.31
C LYS A 18 -13.79 -7.89 -4.88
N ARG A 19 -14.71 -8.63 -4.23
CA ARG A 19 -16.10 -8.75 -4.71
C ARG A 19 -16.80 -7.39 -4.78
N GLN A 20 -16.56 -6.51 -3.80
CA GLN A 20 -17.09 -5.15 -3.81
C GLN A 20 -16.49 -4.32 -4.93
N ALA A 21 -15.17 -4.34 -5.12
CA ALA A 21 -14.49 -3.64 -6.21
C ALA A 21 -15.02 -4.08 -7.58
N GLU A 22 -15.17 -5.39 -7.80
CA GLU A 22 -15.73 -5.94 -9.04
C GLU A 22 -17.19 -5.48 -9.26
N LYS A 23 -18.00 -5.39 -8.19
CA LYS A 23 -19.37 -4.86 -8.28
C LYS A 23 -19.38 -3.39 -8.68
N LEU A 24 -18.47 -2.58 -8.14
CA LEU A 24 -18.33 -1.16 -8.49
C LEU A 24 -17.87 -0.95 -9.94
N ILE A 25 -16.94 -1.79 -10.41
CA ILE A 25 -16.49 -1.79 -11.81
C ILE A 25 -17.64 -2.17 -12.75
N ARG A 26 -18.35 -3.27 -12.46
CA ARG A 26 -19.50 -3.72 -13.28
C ARG A 26 -20.63 -2.68 -13.33
N SER A 27 -20.84 -1.94 -12.24
CA SER A 27 -21.85 -0.87 -12.18
C SER A 27 -21.37 0.46 -12.76
N GLN A 28 -20.19 0.52 -13.40
CA GLN A 28 -19.58 1.72 -13.97
C GLN A 28 -19.37 2.87 -12.97
N LYS A 29 -19.46 2.58 -11.67
CA LYS A 29 -19.21 3.55 -10.58
C LYS A 29 -17.71 3.77 -10.36
N LEU A 30 -16.87 2.85 -10.82
CA LEU A 30 -15.43 2.99 -10.83
C LEU A 30 -14.93 3.08 -12.28
N ARG A 31 -14.31 4.21 -12.66
CA ARG A 31 -13.77 4.44 -14.03
C ARG A 31 -12.55 3.59 -14.36
N SER A 32 -11.95 2.90 -13.40
CA SER A 32 -10.73 2.12 -13.62
C SER A 32 -11.04 0.86 -14.43
N LYS A 33 -10.21 0.56 -15.44
CA LYS A 33 -10.19 -0.74 -16.15
C LYS A 33 -9.68 -1.91 -15.28
N GLY A 34 -9.73 -1.76 -13.95
CA GLY A 34 -9.94 -2.90 -13.05
C GLY A 34 -8.76 -3.84 -12.93
N SER A 35 -7.54 -3.32 -12.88
CA SER A 35 -6.40 -4.13 -12.48
C SER A 35 -6.10 -3.79 -11.03
N PHE A 36 -6.31 -4.78 -10.16
CA PHE A 36 -5.89 -4.81 -8.76
C PHE A 36 -5.32 -6.20 -8.47
N GLY A 37 -4.47 -6.29 -7.44
CA GLY A 37 -3.97 -7.56 -6.94
C GLY A 37 -4.98 -8.23 -6.02
N VAL A 38 -4.76 -9.51 -5.74
CA VAL A 38 -5.53 -10.26 -4.75
C VAL A 38 -4.61 -10.78 -3.66
N LEU A 39 -5.00 -10.59 -2.40
CA LEU A 39 -4.34 -11.20 -1.26
C LEU A 39 -4.75 -12.67 -1.18
N GLN A 40 -3.77 -13.57 -1.12
CA GLN A 40 -4.04 -15.01 -1.00
C GLN A 40 -4.73 -15.31 0.34
N GLN A 41 -5.80 -16.11 0.26
CA GLN A 41 -6.63 -16.42 1.42
C GLN A 41 -5.96 -17.51 2.25
N SER A 42 -5.18 -17.11 3.24
CA SER A 42 -4.68 -18.05 4.25
C SER A 42 -4.73 -17.50 5.68
N GLN A 43 -4.62 -16.18 5.93
CA GLN A 43 -4.50 -15.64 7.30
C GLN A 43 -5.02 -14.18 7.45
N ILE A 44 -5.99 -13.76 6.64
CA ILE A 44 -6.55 -12.40 6.66
C ILE A 44 -8.08 -12.41 6.67
N GLN A 45 -8.69 -11.38 7.27
CA GLN A 45 -10.12 -11.16 7.13
C GLN A 45 -10.44 -10.74 5.69
N GLY A 46 -11.62 -11.11 5.19
CA GLY A 46 -12.00 -10.91 3.80
C GLY A 46 -11.96 -9.44 3.32
N HIS A 47 -12.10 -8.48 4.24
CA HIS A 47 -12.10 -7.04 3.96
C HIS A 47 -10.72 -6.39 3.97
N HIS A 48 -9.66 -7.11 4.36
CA HIS A 48 -8.31 -6.55 4.37
C HIS A 48 -7.88 -6.13 2.97
N SER A 49 -7.24 -4.98 2.88
CA SER A 49 -6.68 -4.42 1.64
C SER A 49 -5.33 -3.78 1.93
N VAL A 50 -4.45 -3.81 0.94
CA VAL A 50 -3.14 -3.16 0.98
C VAL A 50 -3.02 -2.17 -0.16
N LEU A 51 -2.64 -0.94 0.16
CA LEU A 51 -2.22 0.07 -0.78
C LEU A 51 -0.69 0.05 -0.90
N PHE A 52 -0.19 -0.16 -2.12
CA PHE A 52 1.21 0.01 -2.46
C PHE A 52 1.40 1.33 -3.19
N MET A 53 2.41 2.09 -2.81
CA MET A 53 2.76 3.34 -3.48
C MET A 53 4.26 3.43 -3.70
N ARG A 54 4.65 4.14 -4.77
CA ARG A 54 6.03 4.59 -4.96
C ARG A 54 6.07 6.11 -4.93
N ILE A 55 6.79 6.66 -3.95
CA ILE A 55 7.00 8.11 -3.78
C ILE A 55 8.50 8.38 -3.79
N GLY A 56 9.00 9.09 -4.79
CA GLY A 56 10.44 9.26 -4.97
C GLY A 56 11.13 7.89 -5.13
N ASP A 57 12.00 7.56 -4.17
CA ASP A 57 12.74 6.29 -4.09
C ASP A 57 12.23 5.37 -2.98
N LEU A 58 11.11 5.74 -2.34
CA LEU A 58 10.41 4.91 -1.37
C LEU A 58 9.34 4.07 -2.06
N THR A 59 9.34 2.78 -1.75
CA THR A 59 8.17 1.92 -1.86
C THR A 59 7.48 1.86 -0.51
N ILE A 60 6.15 1.99 -0.50
CA ILE A 60 5.32 2.04 0.72
C ILE A 60 4.27 0.93 0.61
N SER A 61 4.01 0.22 1.71
CA SER A 61 2.82 -0.62 1.87
C SER A 61 2.00 -0.17 3.07
N GLU A 62 0.73 0.13 2.83
CA GLU A 62 -0.22 0.61 3.85
C GLU A 62 -1.40 -0.37 3.92
N TRP A 63 -1.69 -0.83 5.14
CA TRP A 63 -2.75 -1.79 5.40
C TRP A 63 -3.97 -1.10 6.00
N THR A 64 -5.12 -1.30 5.35
CA THR A 64 -6.43 -0.80 5.83
C THR A 64 -6.83 -1.34 7.21
N HIS A 65 -6.42 -2.57 7.53
CA HIS A 65 -6.65 -3.22 8.82
C HIS A 65 -5.31 -3.64 9.40
N ASP A 66 -5.12 -3.49 10.71
CA ASP A 66 -3.85 -3.66 11.44
C ASP A 66 -2.92 -2.43 11.43
N GLY A 67 -3.37 -1.33 10.81
CA GLY A 67 -2.89 0.03 11.05
C GLY A 67 -1.37 0.17 11.04
N LYS A 68 -0.67 -0.40 10.07
CA LYS A 68 0.79 -0.25 9.97
C LYS A 68 1.20 0.10 8.54
N VAL A 69 1.88 1.22 8.41
CA VAL A 69 2.56 1.64 7.19
C VAL A 69 4.00 1.15 7.24
N ARG A 70 4.49 0.58 6.15
CA ARG A 70 5.89 0.17 5.97
C ARG A 70 6.55 0.93 4.84
N PHE A 71 7.83 1.19 5.01
CA PHE A 71 8.64 1.94 4.07
C PHE A 71 9.87 1.14 3.68
N TYR A 72 10.18 1.20 2.40
CA TYR A 72 11.28 0.48 1.80
C TYR A 72 12.06 1.42 0.90
N ARG A 73 13.37 1.55 1.14
CA ARG A 73 14.28 2.26 0.26
C ARG A 73 14.49 1.48 -1.04
N SER A 74 14.96 2.17 -2.07
CA SER A 74 15.11 1.61 -3.42
C SER A 74 15.99 0.35 -3.49
N ASN A 75 16.99 0.24 -2.62
CA ASN A 75 17.92 -0.88 -2.52
C ASN A 75 17.45 -2.02 -1.61
N ASN A 76 16.33 -1.86 -0.89
CA ASN A 76 15.79 -2.90 -0.03
C ASN A 76 15.18 -4.03 -0.88
N LYS A 77 15.74 -5.24 -0.74
CA LYS A 77 15.32 -6.43 -1.51
C LYS A 77 13.97 -7.00 -1.05
N SER A 78 13.51 -6.65 0.15
CA SER A 78 12.22 -7.07 0.70
C SER A 78 11.07 -6.16 0.26
N LYS A 79 11.34 -5.07 -0.46
CA LYS A 79 10.29 -4.16 -0.94
C LYS A 79 9.26 -4.90 -1.79
N PRO A 80 7.95 -4.65 -1.60
CA PRO A 80 6.93 -5.31 -2.39
C PRO A 80 7.02 -4.88 -3.86
N THR A 81 6.93 -5.84 -4.77
CA THR A 81 6.78 -5.58 -6.20
C THR A 81 5.33 -5.14 -6.48
N LEU A 82 5.15 -3.96 -7.06
CA LEU A 82 3.84 -3.47 -7.48
C LEU A 82 3.31 -4.27 -8.69
N TYR A 83 2.00 -4.16 -8.95
CA TYR A 83 1.30 -4.76 -10.10
C TYR A 83 1.29 -6.29 -10.16
N ARG A 84 1.62 -7.00 -9.08
CA ARG A 84 1.40 -8.45 -9.03
C ARG A 84 -0.10 -8.74 -8.93
N LEU A 85 -0.52 -9.81 -9.59
CA LEU A 85 -1.91 -10.28 -9.51
C LEU A 85 -2.21 -10.97 -8.17
N ARG A 86 -1.18 -11.55 -7.55
CA ARG A 86 -1.30 -12.30 -6.29
C ARG A 86 -0.19 -11.90 -5.32
N TYR A 87 -0.59 -11.74 -4.07
CA TYR A 87 0.27 -11.39 -2.96
C TYR A 87 0.03 -12.33 -1.79
N ASP A 88 1.11 -12.74 -1.14
CA ASP A 88 1.04 -13.43 0.14
C ASP A 88 0.89 -12.37 1.26
N PRO A 89 -0.24 -12.37 1.99
CA PRO A 89 -0.45 -11.39 3.05
C PRO A 89 0.55 -11.51 4.20
N GLU A 90 1.06 -12.71 4.51
CA GLU A 90 1.98 -12.91 5.64
C GLU A 90 3.34 -12.28 5.36
N VAL A 91 3.84 -12.43 4.13
CA VAL A 91 5.08 -11.81 3.67
C VAL A 91 5.04 -10.29 3.83
N ILE A 92 3.90 -9.67 3.52
CA ILE A 92 3.76 -8.20 3.51
C ILE A 92 3.39 -7.68 4.90
N ARG A 93 2.56 -8.42 5.65
CA ARG A 93 2.05 -8.03 6.97
C ARG A 93 3.06 -8.25 8.08
N ARG A 94 3.94 -9.25 7.98
CA ARG A 94 4.95 -9.56 9.01
C ARG A 94 6.38 -9.23 8.57
N ASP A 95 6.54 -8.40 7.55
CA ASP A 95 7.85 -8.03 7.07
C ASP A 95 8.62 -7.22 8.13
N GLY A 96 9.62 -7.87 8.72
CA GLY A 96 10.58 -7.29 9.66
C GLY A 96 11.81 -6.69 8.98
N ASN A 97 11.96 -6.86 7.65
CA ASN A 97 13.08 -6.34 6.87
C ASN A 97 12.79 -4.97 6.24
N THR A 98 11.67 -4.34 6.59
CA THR A 98 11.33 -2.97 6.18
C THR A 98 12.33 -1.96 6.76
N ASP A 99 12.67 -0.90 6.02
CA ASP A 99 13.60 0.13 6.51
C ASP A 99 12.99 0.99 7.62
N HIS A 100 11.67 1.15 7.60
CA HIS A 100 10.93 1.86 8.64
C HIS A 100 9.48 1.41 8.64
N PHE A 101 8.82 1.49 9.79
CA PHE A 101 7.37 1.29 9.88
C PHE A 101 6.75 2.22 10.91
N LYS A 102 5.47 2.52 10.72
CA LYS A 102 4.67 3.29 11.67
C LYS A 102 3.32 2.65 11.88
N VAL A 103 2.93 2.49 13.15
CA VAL A 103 1.58 2.04 13.54
C VAL A 103 0.65 3.25 13.60
N HIS A 104 -0.62 3.08 13.24
CA HIS A 104 -1.68 4.08 13.19
C HIS A 104 -2.14 4.44 14.62
N LEU A 105 -1.22 4.98 15.42
CA LEU A 105 -1.45 5.41 16.80
C LEU A 105 -0.91 6.83 16.97
N GLY A 106 -1.66 7.65 17.73
CA GLY A 106 -1.28 9.04 17.99
C GLY A 106 -1.12 9.85 16.70
N TYR A 107 -0.02 10.60 16.61
CA TYR A 107 0.32 11.48 15.48
C TYR A 107 0.91 10.75 14.26
N TRP A 108 0.49 9.50 14.02
CA TRP A 108 1.09 8.65 13.00
C TRP A 108 1.11 9.27 11.60
N GLU A 109 0.07 10.04 11.23
CA GLU A 109 -0.03 10.70 9.92
C GLU A 109 1.10 11.72 9.75
N GLN A 110 1.37 12.50 10.80
CA GLN A 110 2.43 13.50 10.83
C GLN A 110 3.81 12.83 10.80
N ASP A 111 3.96 11.70 11.48
CA ASP A 111 5.19 10.91 11.47
C ASP A 111 5.47 10.30 10.09
N VAL A 112 4.43 9.74 9.44
CA VAL A 112 4.51 9.23 8.07
C VAL A 112 4.88 10.35 7.09
N ALA A 113 4.20 11.50 7.17
CA ALA A 113 4.50 12.65 6.32
C ALA A 113 5.93 13.16 6.52
N SER A 114 6.38 13.22 7.77
CA SER A 114 7.75 13.64 8.11
C SER A 114 8.78 12.65 7.57
N TYR A 115 8.58 11.35 7.76
CA TYR A 115 9.48 10.32 7.24
C TYR A 115 9.59 10.37 5.71
N ILE A 116 8.46 10.52 5.00
CA ILE A 116 8.46 10.66 3.54
C ILE A 116 9.28 11.88 3.14
N ARG A 117 9.03 13.04 3.77
CA ARG A 117 9.76 14.29 3.49
C ARG A 117 11.26 14.14 3.73
N ASP A 118 11.65 13.55 4.85
CA ASP A 118 13.06 13.47 5.27
C ASP A 118 13.86 12.53 4.35
N VAL A 119 13.26 11.42 3.91
CA VAL A 119 13.95 10.46 3.03
C VAL A 119 13.93 10.90 1.57
N THR A 120 12.83 11.50 1.10
CA THR A 120 12.68 11.84 -0.32
C THR A 120 13.12 13.27 -0.65
N GLY A 121 13.37 14.11 0.36
CA GLY A 121 13.59 15.55 0.19
C GLY A 121 12.35 16.30 -0.29
N LEU A 122 11.20 15.62 -0.41
CA LEU A 122 9.97 16.21 -0.92
C LEU A 122 9.35 17.10 0.16
N ARG A 123 9.38 18.41 -0.05
CA ARG A 123 8.60 19.36 0.73
C ARG A 123 7.15 19.38 0.23
N ALA A 124 6.36 18.39 0.63
CA ALA A 124 4.90 18.44 0.58
C ALA A 124 4.27 17.32 1.41
N LEU A 125 3.69 17.68 2.57
CA LEU A 125 2.24 17.73 2.79
C LEU A 125 1.98 18.87 3.78
#